data_AF-A0A434AE19-F1
#
_entry.id   AF-A0A434AE19-F1
#
_cell.length_a   1.000
_cell.length_b   1.000
_cell.length_c   1.000
_cell.angle_alpha   90.00
_cell.angle_beta   90.00
_cell.angle_gamma   90.00
#
_symmetry.space_group_name_H-M   'P 1'
#
loop_
_entity.id
_entity.type
_entity.pdbx_description
1 polymer ?
#
loop_
_entity_poly.entity_id
_entity_poly.type
_entity_poly.pdbx_seq_one_letter_code
_entity_poly.pdbx_strand_id
1 'polypeptide(L)'
;MFGANAQTKESKYGVDSVKTIMTASLYGEMVKQKNYKEALPSWRYIFNNAPKFQRSTYINGVKIMRGMYYATKDKKYVDTLMMVYDQRIKYFGTSRKYPTGWILGRKGGDLFAFGK
;
A
#
# COMPACT_ATOMS: atom_id res chain seq x y z
N MET A 1 -30.00 14.49 -17.55
CA MET A 1 -29.87 13.44 -16.52
C MET A 1 -28.40 13.05 -16.42
N PHE A 2 -27.68 13.50 -15.40
CA PHE A 2 -26.30 13.09 -15.16
C PHE A 2 -26.32 11.75 -14.41
N GLY A 3 -26.09 10.66 -15.13
CA GLY A 3 -25.99 9.33 -14.53
C GLY A 3 -24.77 9.27 -13.62
N ALA A 4 -25.00 9.17 -12.32
CA ALA A 4 -23.95 8.87 -11.35
C ALA A 4 -23.48 7.44 -11.59
N ASN A 5 -22.37 7.26 -12.32
CA ASN A 5 -21.74 5.95 -12.44
C ASN A 5 -21.18 5.55 -11.08
N ALA A 6 -21.68 4.45 -10.51
CA ALA A 6 -21.14 3.87 -9.30
C ALA A 6 -19.66 3.53 -9.52
N GLN A 7 -18.77 4.08 -8.69
CA GLN A 7 -17.36 3.79 -8.82
C GLN A 7 -17.11 2.33 -8.38
N THR A 8 -16.32 1.62 -9.17
CA THR A 8 -15.91 0.25 -8.84
C THR A 8 -14.45 0.25 -8.37
N LYS A 9 -13.95 -0.88 -7.86
CA LYS A 9 -12.53 -1.04 -7.51
C LYS A 9 -11.57 -0.82 -8.71
N GLU A 10 -12.10 -0.85 -9.94
CA GLU A 10 -11.34 -0.55 -11.14
C GLU A 10 -11.12 0.95 -11.38
N SER A 11 -11.91 1.81 -10.73
CA SER A 11 -11.72 3.26 -10.68
C SER A 11 -10.41 3.59 -9.98
N LYS A 12 -9.76 4.68 -10.43
CA LYS A 12 -8.58 5.23 -9.75
C LYS A 12 -8.85 5.48 -8.26
N TYR A 13 -10.03 5.99 -7.91
CA TYR A 13 -10.39 6.35 -6.54
C TYR A 13 -11.13 5.24 -5.78
N GLY A 14 -11.25 4.05 -6.37
CA GLY A 14 -12.00 2.94 -5.77
C GLY A 14 -13.50 3.20 -5.74
N VAL A 15 -14.19 2.52 -4.82
CA VAL A 15 -15.66 2.54 -4.70
C VAL A 15 -16.23 3.81 -4.05
N ASP A 16 -15.41 4.53 -3.31
CA ASP A 16 -15.78 5.76 -2.59
C ASP A 16 -14.58 6.72 -2.63
N SER A 17 -14.66 7.71 -3.53
CA SER A 17 -13.59 8.67 -3.74
C SER A 17 -13.34 9.57 -2.53
N VAL A 18 -14.41 10.02 -1.86
CA VAL A 18 -14.32 10.92 -0.70
C VAL A 18 -13.61 10.20 0.43
N LYS A 19 -14.05 8.97 0.74
CA LYS A 19 -13.42 8.15 1.77
C LYS A 19 -11.98 7.82 1.40
N THR A 20 -11.68 7.50 0.15
CA THR A 20 -10.30 7.21 -0.29
C THR A 20 -9.37 8.41 -0.06
N ILE A 21 -9.81 9.61 -0.44
CA ILE A 21 -9.01 10.84 -0.28
C ILE A 21 -8.78 11.17 1.20
N MET A 22 -9.85 11.18 2.01
CA MET A 22 -9.74 11.48 3.45
C MET A 22 -8.86 10.46 4.18
N THR A 23 -9.10 9.17 3.92
CA THR A 23 -8.33 8.07 4.51
C THR A 23 -6.85 8.19 4.15
N ALA A 24 -6.53 8.64 2.92
CA ALA A 24 -5.16 8.77 2.45
C ALA A 24 -4.37 9.84 3.19
N SER A 25 -5.00 11.00 3.42
CA SER A 25 -4.41 12.08 4.20
C SER A 25 -4.16 11.63 5.65
N LEU A 26 -5.14 10.96 6.26
CA LEU A 26 -5.06 10.50 7.65
C LEU A 26 -3.92 9.51 7.88
N TYR A 27 -3.87 8.39 7.13
CA TYR A 27 -2.81 7.40 7.34
C TYR A 27 -1.44 7.96 6.94
N GLY A 28 -1.40 8.85 5.94
CA GLY A 28 -0.17 9.50 5.50
C GLY A 28 0.52 10.27 6.62
N GLU A 29 -0.24 11.00 7.43
CA GLU A 29 0.26 11.72 8.59
C GLU A 29 0.76 10.77 9.69
N MET A 30 -0.02 9.73 10.00
CA MET A 30 0.39 8.70 10.97
C MET A 30 1.71 8.01 10.57
N VAL A 31 1.92 7.76 9.28
CA VAL A 31 3.18 7.18 8.76
C VAL A 31 4.37 8.13 8.95
N LYS A 32 4.19 9.45 8.81
CA LYS A 32 5.26 10.44 9.07
C LYS A 32 5.66 10.43 10.55
N GLN A 33 4.67 10.30 11.43
CA GLN A 33 4.86 10.18 12.88
C GLN A 33 5.36 8.79 13.32
N LYS A 34 5.56 7.86 12.36
CA LYS A 34 5.91 6.44 12.59
C LYS A 34 4.88 5.68 13.43
N ASN A 35 3.66 6.20 13.56
CA ASN A 35 2.55 5.54 14.23
C ASN A 35 1.92 4.49 13.29
N TYR A 36 2.65 3.39 13.06
CA TYR A 36 2.26 2.37 12.09
C TYR A 36 1.03 1.57 12.52
N LYS A 37 0.82 1.41 13.83
CA LYS A 37 -0.35 0.72 14.37
C LYS A 37 -1.64 1.44 13.99
N GLU A 38 -1.69 2.76 14.23
CA GLU A 38 -2.86 3.59 13.87
C GLU A 38 -2.96 3.85 12.36
N ALA A 39 -1.85 3.86 11.62
CA ALA A 39 -1.88 3.98 10.17
C ALA A 39 -2.50 2.74 9.47
N LEU A 40 -2.35 1.56 10.07
CA LEU A 40 -2.61 0.27 9.41
C LEU A 40 -4.06 0.10 8.90
N PRO A 41 -5.12 0.39 9.69
CA PRO A 41 -6.50 0.19 9.24
C PRO A 41 -6.84 1.07 8.03
N SER A 42 -6.49 2.36 8.12
CA SER A 42 -6.72 3.35 7.06
C SER A 42 -5.93 3.03 5.80
N TRP A 43 -4.66 2.64 5.94
CA TRP A 43 -3.85 2.19 4.81
C TRP A 43 -4.45 0.95 4.12
N ARG A 44 -4.88 -0.04 4.91
CA ARG A 44 -5.43 -1.30 4.40
C ARG A 44 -6.72 -1.09 3.61
N TYR A 45 -7.55 -0.13 4.02
CA TYR A 45 -8.73 0.26 3.26
C TYR A 45 -8.37 0.66 1.82
N ILE A 46 -7.37 1.52 1.64
CA ILE A 46 -6.97 2.01 0.32
C ILE A 46 -6.30 0.91 -0.50
N PHE A 47 -5.43 0.12 0.14
CA PHE A 47 -4.78 -1.04 -0.51
C PHE A 47 -5.79 -2.03 -1.11
N ASN A 48 -6.92 -2.25 -0.42
CA ASN A 48 -7.94 -3.22 -0.86
C ASN A 48 -9.02 -2.63 -1.79
N ASN A 49 -9.32 -1.34 -1.67
CA ASN A 49 -10.49 -0.73 -2.33
C ASN A 49 -10.13 0.26 -3.43
N ALA A 50 -8.93 0.85 -3.40
CA ALA A 50 -8.48 1.84 -4.39
C ALA A 50 -7.01 1.62 -4.79
N PRO A 51 -6.64 0.42 -5.31
CA PRO A 51 -5.25 0.07 -5.58
C PRO A 51 -4.58 0.96 -6.64
N LYS A 52 -5.36 1.54 -7.57
CA LYS A 52 -4.88 2.47 -8.61
C LYS A 52 -4.72 3.92 -8.11
N PHE A 53 -5.13 4.24 -6.87
CA PHE A 53 -5.23 5.62 -6.39
C PHE A 53 -3.90 6.37 -6.46
N GLN A 54 -2.87 5.85 -5.79
CA GLN A 54 -1.55 6.44 -5.80
C GLN A 54 -0.46 5.44 -5.45
N ARG A 55 0.72 5.63 -6.05
CA ARG A 55 1.91 4.82 -5.78
C ARG A 55 2.36 4.90 -4.32
N SER A 56 2.16 6.04 -3.65
CA SER A 56 2.55 6.24 -2.25
C SER A 56 1.82 5.30 -1.29
N THR A 57 0.65 4.74 -1.66
CA THR A 57 0.00 3.66 -0.91
C THR A 57 0.96 2.49 -0.73
N TYR A 58 1.66 2.06 -1.78
CA TYR A 58 2.61 0.95 -1.69
C TYR A 58 3.90 1.32 -0.95
N ILE A 59 4.40 2.54 -1.17
CA ILE A 59 5.62 3.02 -0.47
C ILE A 59 5.38 3.09 1.04
N ASN A 60 4.24 3.62 1.46
CA ASN A 60 3.85 3.68 2.85
C ASN A 60 3.50 2.29 3.39
N GLY A 61 2.90 1.41 2.59
CA GLY A 61 2.67 0.01 2.95
C GLY A 61 3.95 -0.73 3.33
N VAL A 62 5.03 -0.53 2.58
CA VAL A 62 6.36 -1.08 2.94
C VAL A 62 6.81 -0.56 4.29
N LYS A 63 6.69 0.74 4.56
CA LYS A 63 7.07 1.34 5.86
C LYS A 63 6.24 0.76 7.02
N ILE A 64 4.92 0.68 6.83
CA ILE A 64 3.99 0.17 7.84
C ILE A 64 4.31 -1.30 8.13
N MET A 65 4.39 -2.17 7.12
CA MET A 65 4.64 -3.60 7.33
C MET A 65 6.00 -3.85 8.00
N ARG A 66 7.07 -3.18 7.56
CA ARG A 66 8.38 -3.28 8.21
C ARG A 66 8.30 -2.83 9.66
N GLY A 67 7.66 -1.69 9.94
CA GLY A 67 7.49 -1.16 11.28
C GLY A 67 6.70 -2.10 12.19
N MET A 68 5.60 -2.65 11.70
CA MET A 68 4.79 -3.62 12.43
C MET A 68 5.58 -4.91 12.70
N TYR A 69 6.33 -5.42 11.72
CA TYR A 69 7.21 -6.56 11.93
C TYR A 69 8.30 -6.26 12.96
N TYR A 70 8.94 -5.09 12.93
CA TYR A 70 9.96 -4.75 13.92
C TYR A 70 9.40 -4.70 15.35
N ALA A 71 8.19 -4.17 15.52
CA ALA A 71 7.53 -4.05 16.81
C ALA A 71 7.01 -5.39 17.36
N THR A 72 6.58 -6.31 16.48
CA THR A 72 5.85 -7.52 16.91
C THR A 72 6.59 -8.82 16.62
N LYS A 73 7.56 -8.80 15.70
CA LYS A 73 8.20 -9.98 15.10
C LYS A 73 7.23 -10.96 14.42
N ASP A 74 6.00 -10.55 14.17
CA ASP A 74 4.96 -11.38 13.57
C ASP A 74 5.12 -11.48 12.04
N LYS A 75 5.32 -12.72 11.56
CA LYS A 75 5.57 -13.02 10.15
C LYS A 75 4.43 -12.65 9.22
N LYS A 76 3.19 -12.49 9.71
CA LYS A 76 2.07 -12.05 8.86
C LYS A 76 2.30 -10.69 8.20
N TYR A 77 3.11 -9.84 8.84
CA TYR A 77 3.49 -8.54 8.26
C TYR A 77 4.52 -8.68 7.15
N VAL A 78 5.37 -9.72 7.20
CA VAL A 78 6.28 -10.08 6.10
C VAL A 78 5.48 -10.64 4.92
N ASP A 79 4.50 -11.51 5.17
CA ASP A 79 3.61 -12.03 4.12
C ASP A 79 2.85 -10.88 3.44
N THR A 80 2.28 -9.97 4.24
CA THR A 80 1.61 -8.78 3.70
C THR A 80 2.60 -7.87 2.95
N LEU A 81 3.83 -7.72 3.43
CA LEU A 81 4.87 -6.94 2.74
C LEU A 81 5.16 -7.50 1.34
N MET A 82 5.17 -8.82 1.18
CA MET A 82 5.33 -9.45 -0.14
C MET A 82 4.14 -9.14 -1.05
N MET A 83 2.91 -9.22 -0.52
CA MET A 83 1.70 -8.82 -1.26
C MET A 83 1.73 -7.34 -1.68
N VAL A 84 2.27 -6.45 -0.85
CA VAL A 84 2.44 -5.03 -1.16
C VAL A 84 3.35 -4.84 -2.38
N TYR A 85 4.45 -5.60 -2.47
CA TYR A 85 5.33 -5.55 -3.62
C TYR A 85 4.67 -6.08 -4.90
N ASP A 86 3.99 -7.22 -4.82
CA ASP A 86 3.32 -7.83 -5.98
C ASP A 86 2.22 -6.93 -6.52
N GLN A 87 1.41 -6.36 -5.64
CA GLN A 87 0.34 -5.47 -6.06
C GLN A 87 0.91 -4.14 -6.60
N ARG A 88 2.04 -3.64 -6.06
CA ARG A 88 2.73 -2.49 -6.64
C ARG A 88 3.24 -2.78 -8.05
N ILE A 89 3.76 -3.98 -8.31
CA ILE A 89 4.19 -4.39 -9.65
C ILE A 89 2.98 -4.39 -10.58
N LYS A 90 1.87 -5.00 -10.16
CA LYS A 90 0.63 -5.07 -10.95
C LYS A 90 0.13 -3.70 -11.41
N TYR A 91 0.08 -2.69 -10.52
CA TYR A 91 -0.51 -1.38 -10.84
C TYR A 91 0.50 -0.30 -11.24
N PHE A 92 1.78 -0.43 -10.85
CA PHE A 92 2.79 0.63 -11.02
C PHE A 92 4.15 0.11 -11.53
N GLY A 93 4.25 -1.13 -11.98
CA GLY A 93 5.47 -1.76 -12.47
C GLY A 93 5.99 -1.25 -13.82
N THR A 94 5.16 -0.56 -14.60
CA THR A 94 5.53 0.03 -15.91
C THR A 94 6.24 1.38 -15.79
N SER A 95 6.49 1.87 -14.58
CA SER A 95 7.08 3.18 -14.36
C SER A 95 8.55 3.23 -14.75
N ARG A 96 8.93 4.19 -15.61
CA ARG A 96 10.34 4.44 -16.01
C ARG A 96 11.31 4.56 -14.83
N LYS A 97 10.93 5.29 -13.77
CA LYS A 97 11.80 5.52 -12.60
C LYS A 97 11.87 4.31 -11.65
N TYR A 98 10.79 3.55 -11.54
CA TYR A 98 10.69 2.42 -10.60
C TYR A 98 10.00 1.23 -11.27
N PRO A 99 10.65 0.59 -12.26
CA PRO A 99 10.06 -0.50 -13.03
C PRO A 99 9.98 -1.79 -12.21
N THR A 100 9.30 -2.81 -12.74
CA THR A 100 9.14 -4.14 -12.12
C THR A 100 10.46 -4.70 -11.57
N GLY A 101 11.56 -4.67 -12.33
CA GLY A 101 12.86 -5.16 -11.88
C GLY A 101 13.38 -4.44 -10.63
N TRP A 102 13.21 -3.12 -10.55
CA TRP A 102 13.57 -2.34 -9.36
C TRP A 102 12.71 -2.73 -8.14
N ILE A 103 11.42 -3.00 -8.35
CA ILE A 103 10.50 -3.40 -7.28
C ILE A 103 10.83 -4.82 -6.79
N LEU A 104 11.11 -5.75 -7.70
CA LEU A 104 11.52 -7.12 -7.39
C LEU A 104 12.81 -7.18 -6.58
N GLY A 105 13.82 -6.37 -6.92
CA GLY A 105 15.06 -6.30 -6.15
C GLY A 105 14.81 -5.90 -4.69
N ARG A 106 13.87 -4.98 -4.44
CA ARG A 106 13.48 -4.61 -3.08
C ARG A 106 12.67 -5.69 -2.37
N LYS A 107 11.77 -6.36 -3.09
CA LYS A 107 11.02 -7.50 -2.56
C LYS A 107 11.97 -8.60 -2.08
N GLY A 108 12.94 -8.98 -2.91
CA GLY A 108 13.95 -9.98 -2.57
C GLY A 108 14.82 -9.56 -1.38
N GLY A 109 15.27 -8.31 -1.35
CA GLY A 109 16.05 -7.78 -0.22
C GLY A 109 15.29 -7.83 1.11
N ASP A 110 14.00 -7.46 1.11
CA ASP A 110 13.17 -7.55 2.31
C ASP A 110 12.85 -8.99 2.71
N LEU A 111 12.59 -9.86 1.74
CA LEU A 111 12.37 -11.28 2.01
C LEU A 111 13.63 -11.93 2.62
N PHE A 112 14.81 -11.61 2.12
CA PHE A 112 16.07 -12.07 2.72
C PHE A 112 16.27 -11.53 4.14
N ALA A 113 15.95 -10.25 4.38
CA ALA A 113 16.11 -9.61 5.67
C ALA A 113 15.12 -10.11 6.73
N PHE A 114 13.88 -10.44 6.34
CA PHE A 114 12.78 -10.72 7.28
C PHE A 114 12.21 -12.14 7.17
N GLY A 115 12.56 -12.91 6.15
CA GLY A 115 12.01 -14.24 5.89
C GLY A 115 12.65 -15.38 6.69
N LYS A 116 13.66 -15.09 7.51
CA LYS A 116 14.34 -16.06 8.39
C LYS A 116 13.52 -16.39 9.62
#